data_AF-A0A022Y2F0-F1
#
_entry.id   AF-A0A022Y2F0-F1
#
_cell.length_a   1.000
_cell.length_b   1.000
_cell.length_c   1.000
_cell.angle_alpha   90.00
_cell.angle_beta   90.00
_cell.angle_gamma   90.00
#
_symmetry.space_group_name_H-M   'P 1'
#
loop_
_entity.id
_entity.type
_entity.pdbx_description
1 polymer ?
#
loop_
_entity_poly.entity_id
_entity_poly.type
_entity_poly.pdbx_seq_one_letter_code
_entity_poly.pdbx_strand_id
1 'polypeptide(L)'
;MLYRTAAARSVLRAVSSSNASIARSAWTNTAFKAQLTTSARQWTGPRSTSMALSPFRQPVTTALVRYSSTEAKKTLIEEPDVDMMAGVKNDVKVIKDTFSLEGVPKEALYYGLAGVIPYVVTSLQTVFLSWEMNNAVTLGTTHYISVETAQAMMNLIEPIQVGYGAVILSFLGAVHWGMEWAGYGGKHGFRRYATGVVAPAVAWPTLLLPVEYALITQFFAFTFLYYNDTRAAVKGWVPAWYGMYRFVLTFVVGAAIVCSLVGREQLASHFTSEHGITEKVKALQAAREKDLAKAQAAAAEEAE
;
A
#
# COMPACT_ATOMS: atom_id res chain seq x y z
N MET A 1 52.23 35.36 -16.99
CA MET A 1 51.62 34.03 -17.24
C MET A 1 52.59 32.95 -16.78
N LEU A 2 52.05 31.86 -16.21
CA LEU A 2 52.67 30.60 -15.75
C LEU A 2 53.03 30.47 -14.24
N TYR A 3 52.16 29.71 -13.55
CA TYR A 3 52.39 28.62 -12.57
C TYR A 3 53.22 28.84 -11.29
N ARG A 4 52.59 28.69 -10.10
CA ARG A 4 52.52 27.43 -9.29
C ARG A 4 52.08 27.67 -7.83
N THR A 5 51.08 26.88 -7.42
CA THR A 5 50.80 26.23 -6.12
C THR A 5 51.62 26.58 -4.87
N ALA A 6 50.95 26.85 -3.74
CA ALA A 6 51.24 26.20 -2.45
C ALA A 6 50.12 26.47 -1.41
N ALA A 7 49.54 25.38 -0.91
CA ALA A 7 48.70 25.33 0.29
C ALA A 7 49.56 25.39 1.56
N ALA A 8 49.05 26.00 2.63
CA ALA A 8 49.20 25.61 4.03
C ALA A 8 48.81 26.79 4.94
N ARG A 9 47.63 26.73 5.57
CA ARG A 9 47.33 27.56 6.74
C ARG A 9 47.54 26.74 8.00
N SER A 10 48.58 27.13 8.72
CA SER A 10 48.98 26.86 10.10
C SER A 10 47.80 26.93 11.10
N VAL A 11 47.60 25.94 11.97
CA VAL A 11 48.17 25.82 13.34
C VAL A 11 47.71 26.92 14.31
N LEU A 12 46.70 26.58 15.13
CA LEU A 12 46.49 26.97 16.54
C LEU A 12 45.83 25.73 17.17
N ARG A 13 46.49 24.85 17.95
CA ARG A 13 47.16 25.00 19.25
C ARG A 13 46.28 25.66 20.32
N ALA A 14 45.45 24.83 20.97
CA ALA A 14 45.14 24.97 22.40
C ALA A 14 44.78 23.58 22.97
N VAL A 15 45.77 22.96 23.62
CA VAL A 15 45.66 21.86 24.57
C VAL A 15 45.98 22.46 25.94
N SER A 16 45.36 21.91 26.99
CA SER A 16 45.71 21.95 28.43
C SER A 16 44.51 22.48 29.24
N SER A 17 43.98 21.81 30.27
CA SER A 17 44.41 20.60 31.00
C SER A 17 43.26 20.14 31.91
N SER A 18 43.07 18.83 31.94
CA SER A 18 42.73 17.95 33.06
C SER A 18 41.99 18.52 34.29
N ASN A 19 40.86 17.90 34.63
CA ASN A 19 40.85 17.03 35.82
C ASN A 19 39.72 16.01 35.78
N ALA A 20 40.12 14.75 35.88
CA ALA A 20 39.26 13.60 36.05
C ALA A 20 38.76 13.52 37.50
N SER A 21 37.52 13.09 37.69
CA SER A 21 37.13 12.36 38.88
C SER A 21 36.32 11.12 38.47
N ILE A 22 37.01 9.99 38.60
CA ILE A 22 36.45 8.65 38.63
C ILE A 22 35.59 8.57 39.90
N ALA A 23 34.27 8.44 39.75
CA ALA A 23 33.39 8.05 40.84
C ALA A 23 32.88 6.63 40.57
N ARG A 24 33.42 5.70 41.35
CA ARG A 24 33.06 4.28 41.41
C ARG A 24 31.67 4.10 42.01
N SER A 25 31.06 2.98 41.63
CA SER A 25 29.94 2.26 42.25
C SER A 25 29.53 2.65 43.67
N ALA A 26 28.24 2.92 43.85
CA ALA A 26 27.52 2.49 45.04
C ALA A 26 26.08 2.14 44.64
N TRP A 27 25.84 0.85 44.45
CA TRP A 27 24.52 0.24 44.56
C TRP A 27 23.98 0.58 45.96
N THR A 28 22.94 1.41 46.03
CA THR A 28 22.12 1.53 47.23
C THR A 28 20.68 1.28 46.84
N ASN A 29 20.21 0.09 47.22
CA ASN A 29 18.82 -0.31 47.24
C ASN A 29 17.96 0.74 47.94
N THR A 30 17.27 1.58 47.19
CA THR A 30 16.04 2.23 47.68
C THR A 30 14.90 1.25 47.50
N ALA A 31 14.75 0.42 48.52
CA ALA A 31 13.59 -0.42 48.75
C ALA A 31 12.34 0.46 48.85
N PHE A 32 11.60 0.58 47.75
CA PHE A 32 10.22 1.04 47.78
C PHE A 32 9.38 -0.03 48.48
N LYS A 33 9.25 0.10 49.81
CA LYS A 33 8.20 -0.57 50.58
C LYS A 33 6.85 0.05 50.21
N ALA A 34 6.24 -0.41 49.13
CA ALA A 34 4.81 -0.23 48.92
C ALA A 34 4.09 -1.35 49.68
N GLN A 35 3.41 -1.01 50.77
CA GLN A 35 2.43 -1.90 51.39
C GLN A 35 1.27 -2.09 50.41
N LEU A 36 1.25 -3.20 49.69
CA LEU A 36 0.07 -3.66 48.97
C LEU A 36 -0.93 -4.18 50.00
N THR A 37 -1.82 -3.31 50.47
CA THR A 37 -3.06 -3.72 51.13
C THR A 37 -3.93 -4.43 50.10
N THR A 38 -3.79 -5.76 50.07
CA THR A 38 -4.70 -6.66 49.37
C THR A 38 -6.05 -6.62 50.08
N SER A 39 -7.04 -5.99 49.46
CA SER A 39 -8.44 -6.09 49.84
C SER A 39 -9.07 -7.18 48.98
N ALA A 40 -9.02 -8.43 49.46
CA ALA A 40 -9.78 -9.52 48.87
C ALA A 40 -11.23 -9.38 49.33
N ARG A 41 -12.10 -8.84 48.47
CA ARG A 41 -13.54 -8.85 48.70
C ARG A 41 -14.05 -10.27 48.44
N GLN A 42 -14.22 -11.06 49.50
CA GLN A 42 -14.83 -12.39 49.43
C GLN A 42 -16.31 -12.27 49.03
N TRP A 43 -16.65 -12.83 47.88
CA TRP A 43 -18.03 -13.02 47.43
C TRP A 43 -18.56 -14.34 47.98
N THR A 44 -19.53 -14.28 48.90
CA THR A 44 -20.26 -15.44 49.42
C THR A 44 -21.57 -15.60 48.65
N GLY A 45 -21.57 -16.40 47.60
CA GLY A 45 -22.77 -16.86 46.90
C GLY A 45 -23.07 -18.33 47.22
N PRO A 46 -24.34 -18.77 47.24
CA PRO A 46 -24.72 -20.08 47.76
C PRO A 46 -24.31 -21.23 46.83
N ARG A 47 -23.74 -22.29 47.42
CA ARG A 47 -23.48 -23.59 46.78
C ARG A 47 -24.78 -24.37 46.67
N SER A 48 -25.11 -24.85 45.48
CA SER A 48 -26.05 -25.95 45.29
C SER A 48 -25.27 -27.25 45.10
N THR A 49 -25.50 -28.19 46.01
CA THR A 49 -25.04 -29.57 45.96
C THR A 49 -26.07 -30.43 45.23
N SER A 50 -25.65 -31.20 44.24
CA SER A 50 -26.27 -32.50 43.93
C SER A 50 -25.30 -33.38 43.14
N MET A 51 -24.97 -34.52 43.73
CA MET A 51 -24.29 -35.64 43.09
C MET A 51 -25.27 -36.39 42.17
N ALA A 52 -24.78 -36.97 41.09
CA ALA A 52 -24.98 -38.39 40.79
C ALA A 52 -24.22 -38.82 39.53
N LEU A 53 -23.56 -39.97 39.66
CA LEU A 53 -22.85 -40.74 38.63
C LEU A 53 -23.84 -41.47 37.69
N SER A 54 -23.48 -41.62 36.42
CA SER A 54 -23.44 -42.95 35.77
C SER A 54 -22.77 -42.89 34.38
N PRO A 55 -22.03 -43.92 33.96
CA PRO A 55 -21.41 -44.00 32.63
C PRO A 55 -22.20 -44.96 31.72
N PHE A 56 -22.58 -44.54 30.51
CA PHE A 56 -22.97 -45.48 29.46
C PHE A 56 -22.47 -45.05 28.07
N ARG A 57 -21.70 -45.96 27.46
CA ARG A 57 -21.23 -45.98 26.07
C ARG A 57 -22.40 -46.17 25.08
N GLN A 58 -22.35 -45.43 23.96
CA GLN A 58 -22.55 -45.80 22.52
C GLN A 58 -23.68 -46.80 22.11
N PRO A 59 -24.32 -46.66 20.91
CA PRO A 59 -23.62 -46.57 19.63
C PRO A 59 -24.23 -45.74 18.49
N VAL A 60 -23.38 -45.59 17.47
CA VAL A 60 -23.61 -45.19 16.07
C VAL A 60 -24.84 -45.87 15.48
N THR A 61 -25.73 -45.09 14.86
CA THR A 61 -26.71 -45.59 13.88
C THR A 61 -26.60 -44.81 12.58
N THR A 62 -26.26 -45.58 11.56
CA THR A 62 -26.21 -45.29 10.13
C THR A 62 -27.53 -44.82 9.53
N ALA A 63 -27.41 -43.88 8.59
CA ALA A 63 -28.22 -43.62 7.40
C ALA A 63 -29.72 -43.99 7.39
N LEU A 64 -30.56 -42.96 7.22
CA LEU A 64 -31.87 -43.11 6.57
C LEU A 64 -32.10 -41.91 5.66
N VAL A 65 -31.57 -42.00 4.43
CA VAL A 65 -31.92 -41.11 3.32
C VAL A 65 -33.34 -41.50 2.89
N ARG A 66 -34.33 -40.71 3.27
CA ARG A 66 -35.67 -40.79 2.66
C ARG A 66 -35.57 -40.22 1.25
N TYR A 67 -35.57 -41.09 0.25
CA TYR A 67 -36.00 -40.71 -1.10
C TYR A 67 -37.51 -40.43 -1.04
N SER A 68 -37.89 -39.17 -0.85
CA SER A 68 -39.24 -38.73 -1.21
C SER A 68 -39.27 -38.56 -2.72
N SER A 69 -39.73 -39.60 -3.42
CA SER A 69 -40.17 -39.47 -4.80
C SER A 69 -41.48 -38.67 -4.80
N THR A 70 -41.40 -37.37 -5.08
CA THR A 70 -42.59 -36.62 -5.44
C THR A 70 -42.99 -37.00 -6.85
N GLU A 71 -44.08 -37.76 -6.96
CA GLU A 71 -44.81 -37.96 -8.20
C GLU A 71 -45.05 -36.61 -8.88
N ALA A 72 -44.85 -36.57 -10.19
CA ALA A 72 -45.07 -35.41 -11.03
C ALA A 72 -46.57 -35.08 -11.08
N LYS A 73 -47.05 -34.34 -10.08
CA LYS A 73 -48.28 -33.56 -10.21
C LYS A 73 -47.95 -32.43 -11.17
N LYS A 74 -48.47 -32.53 -12.39
CA LYS A 74 -48.46 -31.46 -13.40
C LYS A 74 -49.36 -30.31 -12.92
N THR A 75 -48.94 -29.62 -11.87
CA THR A 75 -49.35 -28.25 -11.59
C THR A 75 -48.54 -27.36 -12.52
N LEU A 76 -49.23 -26.49 -13.25
CA LEU A 76 -48.66 -25.47 -14.10
C LEU A 76 -47.56 -24.74 -13.32
N ILE A 77 -46.31 -24.97 -13.71
CA ILE A 77 -45.16 -24.24 -13.19
C ILE A 77 -45.26 -22.87 -13.85
N GLU A 78 -45.89 -21.94 -13.13
CA GLU A 78 -45.50 -20.54 -13.21
C GLU A 78 -44.04 -20.54 -12.78
N GLU A 79 -43.11 -20.24 -13.69
CA GLU A 79 -41.72 -20.10 -13.30
C GLU A 79 -41.68 -19.04 -12.20
N PRO A 80 -41.18 -19.35 -10.98
CA PRO A 80 -41.00 -18.29 -10.02
C PRO A 80 -39.97 -17.36 -10.64
N ASP A 81 -40.38 -16.13 -10.96
CA ASP A 81 -39.48 -15.05 -11.30
C ASP A 81 -38.36 -15.10 -10.26
N VAL A 82 -37.19 -15.60 -10.68
CA VAL A 82 -36.00 -15.62 -9.85
C VAL A 82 -35.76 -14.16 -9.56
N ASP A 83 -36.07 -13.73 -8.33
CA ASP A 83 -35.93 -12.34 -7.93
C ASP A 83 -34.44 -12.02 -7.85
N MET A 84 -33.86 -11.75 -9.02
CA MET A 84 -32.47 -11.36 -9.22
C MET A 84 -32.17 -10.12 -8.36
N MET A 85 -33.19 -9.30 -8.07
CA MET A 85 -33.08 -8.15 -7.19
C MET A 85 -32.94 -8.54 -5.71
N ALA A 86 -33.64 -9.59 -5.26
CA ALA A 86 -33.44 -10.15 -3.92
C ALA A 86 -32.05 -10.79 -3.77
N GLY A 87 -31.56 -11.48 -4.80
CA GLY A 87 -30.18 -11.99 -4.86
C GLY A 87 -29.17 -10.85 -4.73
N VAL A 88 -29.27 -9.83 -5.58
CA VAL A 88 -28.39 -8.65 -5.55
C VAL A 88 -28.48 -7.91 -4.21
N LYS A 89 -29.67 -7.74 -3.62
CA LYS A 89 -29.82 -7.11 -2.31
C LYS A 89 -29.17 -7.92 -1.19
N ASN A 90 -29.27 -9.25 -1.26
CA ASN A 90 -28.62 -10.13 -0.30
C ASN A 90 -27.09 -10.09 -0.47
N ASP A 91 -26.60 -10.07 -1.71
CA ASP A 91 -25.16 -9.92 -1.99
C ASP A 91 -24.64 -8.57 -1.51
N VAL A 92 -25.36 -7.48 -1.77
CA VAL A 92 -25.03 -6.14 -1.24
C VAL A 92 -25.02 -6.14 0.29
N LYS A 93 -25.97 -6.84 0.92
CA LYS A 93 -26.01 -6.98 2.38
C LYS A 93 -24.82 -7.79 2.90
N VAL A 94 -24.49 -8.91 2.28
CA VAL A 94 -23.32 -9.73 2.63
C VAL A 94 -22.03 -8.95 2.45
N ILE A 95 -21.89 -8.18 1.38
CA ILE A 95 -20.74 -7.28 1.13
C ILE A 95 -20.68 -6.22 2.22
N LYS A 96 -21.80 -5.58 2.55
CA LYS A 96 -21.87 -4.55 3.60
C LYS A 96 -21.52 -5.12 4.98
N ASP A 97 -22.02 -6.31 5.30
CA ASP A 97 -21.77 -6.98 6.57
C ASP A 97 -20.31 -7.46 6.66
N THR A 98 -19.75 -7.94 5.55
CA THR A 98 -18.33 -8.35 5.45
C THR A 98 -17.39 -7.16 5.55
N PHE A 99 -17.73 -6.03 4.93
CA PHE A 99 -16.95 -4.78 5.00
C PHE A 99 -17.52 -3.78 6.02
N SER A 100 -18.15 -4.28 7.10
CA SER A 100 -18.72 -3.41 8.11
C SER A 100 -17.63 -2.71 8.91
N LEU A 101 -17.60 -1.38 8.79
CA LEU A 101 -16.74 -0.46 9.55
C LEU A 101 -17.43 0.04 10.84
N GLU A 102 -18.53 -0.59 11.25
CA GLU A 102 -19.38 -0.13 12.35
C GLU A 102 -18.67 -0.16 13.72
N GLY A 103 -17.64 -1.00 13.86
CA GLY A 103 -16.77 -1.05 15.05
C GLY A 103 -15.60 -0.07 15.06
N VAL A 104 -15.39 0.72 14.00
CA VAL A 104 -14.26 1.64 13.88
C VAL A 104 -14.63 2.99 14.52
N PRO A 105 -13.77 3.58 15.38
CA PRO A 105 -13.98 4.94 15.87
C PRO A 105 -14.13 5.93 14.71
N LYS A 106 -15.18 6.77 14.75
CA LYS A 106 -15.53 7.66 13.63
C LYS A 106 -14.38 8.61 13.29
N GLU A 107 -13.64 9.05 14.30
CA GLU A 107 -12.48 9.93 14.18
C GLU A 107 -11.41 9.28 13.29
N ALA A 108 -11.04 8.03 13.59
CA ALA A 108 -10.06 7.28 12.81
C ALA A 108 -10.54 7.02 11.37
N LEU A 109 -11.85 6.79 11.20
CA LEU A 109 -12.45 6.61 9.88
C LEU A 109 -12.36 7.88 9.02
N TYR A 110 -12.74 9.03 9.57
CA TYR A 110 -12.67 10.30 8.84
C TYR A 110 -11.25 10.66 8.43
N TYR A 111 -10.29 10.56 9.36
CA TYR A 111 -8.88 10.84 9.02
C TYR A 111 -8.29 9.80 8.06
N GLY A 112 -8.70 8.54 8.18
CA GLY A 112 -8.34 7.49 7.24
C GLY A 112 -8.83 7.79 5.82
N LEU A 113 -10.12 8.09 5.68
CA LEU A 113 -10.72 8.43 4.38
C LEU A 113 -10.14 9.73 3.80
N ALA A 114 -9.91 10.75 4.64
CA ALA A 114 -9.26 11.99 4.24
C ALA A 114 -7.86 11.73 3.67
N GLY A 115 -7.10 10.82 4.28
CA GLY A 115 -5.77 10.41 3.79
C GLY A 115 -5.79 9.68 2.45
N VAL A 116 -6.94 9.21 1.96
CA VAL A 116 -7.04 8.55 0.65
C VAL A 116 -7.45 9.52 -0.46
N ILE A 117 -7.96 10.71 -0.10
CA ILE A 117 -8.40 11.72 -1.07
C ILE A 117 -7.31 12.05 -2.09
N PRO A 118 -6.05 12.32 -1.71
CA PRO A 118 -5.02 12.66 -2.70
C PRO A 118 -4.75 11.53 -3.70
N TYR A 119 -4.88 10.26 -3.31
CA TYR A 119 -4.75 9.13 -4.23
C TYR A 119 -5.89 9.08 -5.25
N VAL A 120 -7.13 9.30 -4.81
CA VAL A 120 -8.28 9.32 -5.71
C VAL A 120 -8.15 10.48 -6.69
N VAL A 121 -7.77 11.67 -6.20
CA VAL A 121 -7.57 12.86 -7.05
C VAL A 121 -6.47 12.63 -8.07
N THR A 122 -5.28 12.19 -7.64
CA THR A 122 -4.13 11.98 -8.52
C THR A 122 -4.37 10.88 -9.55
N SER A 123 -5.03 9.78 -9.16
CA SER A 123 -5.36 8.70 -10.10
C SER A 123 -6.42 9.09 -11.12
N LEU A 124 -7.49 9.77 -10.72
CA LEU A 124 -8.50 10.28 -11.66
C LEU A 124 -7.89 11.29 -12.64
N GLN A 125 -7.02 12.17 -12.14
CA GLN A 125 -6.35 13.15 -12.98
C GLN A 125 -5.35 12.48 -13.95
N THR A 126 -4.64 11.43 -13.52
CA THR A 126 -3.77 10.63 -14.40
C THR A 126 -4.57 9.98 -15.52
N VAL A 127 -5.72 9.39 -15.19
CA VAL A 127 -6.62 8.78 -16.19
C VAL A 127 -7.17 9.84 -17.16
N PHE A 128 -7.61 10.98 -16.65
CA PHE A 128 -8.10 12.09 -17.48
C PHE A 128 -7.03 12.61 -18.45
N LEU A 129 -5.82 12.86 -17.95
CA LEU A 129 -4.68 13.29 -18.77
C LEU A 129 -4.31 12.23 -19.81
N SER A 130 -4.30 10.95 -19.42
CA SER A 130 -4.01 9.84 -20.35
C SER A 130 -5.05 9.74 -21.47
N TRP A 131 -6.33 9.96 -21.15
CA TRP A 131 -7.42 9.95 -22.11
C TRP A 131 -7.30 11.13 -23.09
N GLU A 132 -7.00 12.32 -22.59
CA GLU A 132 -6.85 13.51 -23.42
C GLU A 132 -5.65 13.41 -24.37
N MET A 133 -4.52 12.90 -23.88
CA MET A 133 -3.34 12.64 -24.71
C MET A 133 -3.60 11.51 -25.72
N ASN A 134 -4.37 10.46 -25.37
CA ASN A 134 -4.76 9.40 -26.29
C ASN A 134 -5.65 9.95 -27.43
N ASN A 135 -6.62 10.81 -27.09
CA ASN A 135 -7.46 11.48 -28.08
C ASN A 135 -6.65 12.37 -29.02
N ALA A 136 -5.65 13.08 -28.51
CA ALA A 136 -4.77 13.91 -29.34
C ALA A 136 -4.04 13.07 -30.40
N VAL A 137 -3.59 11.86 -30.05
CA VAL A 137 -2.89 10.94 -30.95
C VAL A 137 -3.85 10.28 -31.94
N THR A 138 -5.03 9.84 -31.49
CA THR A 138 -5.98 9.08 -32.33
C THR A 138 -6.83 9.97 -33.24
N LEU A 139 -7.21 11.15 -32.77
CA LEU A 139 -8.13 12.07 -33.47
C LEU A 139 -7.42 13.32 -34.00
N GLY A 140 -6.11 13.49 -33.74
CA GLY A 140 -5.33 14.66 -34.15
C GLY A 140 -5.81 15.98 -33.54
N THR A 141 -6.69 15.92 -32.53
CA THR A 141 -7.34 17.07 -31.90
C THR A 141 -7.40 16.88 -30.39
N THR A 142 -6.98 17.90 -29.65
CA THR A 142 -7.14 18.00 -28.20
C THR A 142 -8.46 18.70 -27.87
N HIS A 143 -9.21 18.21 -26.88
CA HIS A 143 -10.54 18.77 -26.58
C HIS A 143 -10.48 19.92 -25.57
N TYR A 144 -9.70 19.79 -24.50
CA TYR A 144 -9.63 20.75 -23.39
C TYR A 144 -8.23 21.33 -23.17
N ILE A 145 -7.18 20.53 -23.28
CA ILE A 145 -5.80 20.86 -22.88
C ILE A 145 -4.82 20.47 -24.00
N SER A 146 -3.83 21.32 -24.27
CA SER A 146 -2.76 20.99 -25.22
C SER A 146 -1.88 19.84 -24.71
N VAL A 147 -1.32 19.03 -25.62
CA VAL A 147 -0.47 17.88 -25.26
C VAL A 147 0.71 18.29 -24.38
N GLU A 148 1.34 19.42 -24.70
CA GLU A 148 2.47 19.96 -23.93
C GLU A 148 2.07 20.29 -22.49
N THR A 149 0.90 20.90 -22.29
CA THR A 149 0.39 21.24 -20.97
C THR A 149 -0.02 19.98 -20.21
N ALA A 150 -0.67 19.02 -20.88
CA ALA A 150 -1.05 17.75 -20.27
C ALA A 150 0.18 16.97 -19.79
N GLN A 151 1.26 16.95 -20.59
CA GLN A 151 2.52 16.32 -20.22
C GLN A 151 3.21 17.04 -19.05
N ALA A 152 3.18 18.37 -19.02
CA ALA A 152 3.71 19.14 -17.89
C ALA A 152 2.93 18.87 -16.58
N MET A 153 1.60 18.79 -16.66
CA MET A 153 0.75 18.45 -15.49
C MET A 153 0.99 17.02 -15.01
N MET A 154 1.18 16.08 -15.93
CA MET A 154 1.50 14.69 -15.59
C MET A 154 2.83 14.60 -14.83
N ASN A 155 3.88 15.25 -15.36
CA ASN A 155 5.19 15.28 -14.71
C ASN A 155 5.18 15.90 -13.30
N LEU A 156 4.20 16.77 -13.01
CA LEU A 156 4.02 17.35 -11.68
C LEU A 156 3.25 16.40 -10.75
N ILE A 157 2.25 15.68 -11.25
CA ILE A 157 1.34 14.90 -10.39
C ILE A 157 1.94 13.55 -9.96
N GLU A 158 2.74 12.94 -10.82
CA GLU A 158 3.40 11.67 -10.57
C GLU A 158 4.30 11.66 -9.32
N PRO A 159 5.26 12.60 -9.16
CA PRO A 159 6.08 12.65 -7.95
C PRO A 159 5.26 13.03 -6.72
N ILE A 160 4.15 13.76 -6.87
CA ILE A 160 3.25 14.05 -5.74
C ILE A 160 2.60 12.78 -5.24
N GLN A 161 2.08 11.93 -6.14
CA GLN A 161 1.45 10.66 -5.75
C GLN A 161 2.46 9.71 -5.10
N VAL A 162 3.63 9.54 -5.71
CA VAL A 162 4.70 8.68 -5.16
C VAL A 162 5.23 9.23 -3.83
N GLY A 163 5.45 10.55 -3.75
CA GLY A 163 5.88 11.24 -2.53
C GLY A 163 4.89 11.05 -1.39
N TYR A 164 3.61 11.26 -1.68
CA TYR A 164 2.53 11.07 -0.72
C TYR A 164 2.43 9.62 -0.23
N GLY A 165 2.63 8.66 -1.13
CA GLY A 165 2.69 7.25 -0.77
C GLY A 165 3.83 6.89 0.16
N ALA A 166 5.02 7.44 -0.07
CA ALA A 166 6.15 7.21 0.82
C ALA A 166 5.91 7.79 2.23
N VAL A 167 5.27 8.96 2.30
CA VAL A 167 4.87 9.59 3.57
C VAL A 167 3.86 8.73 4.33
N ILE A 168 2.79 8.28 3.67
CA ILE A 168 1.79 7.41 4.31
C ILE A 168 2.42 6.10 4.79
N LEU A 169 3.18 5.40 3.95
CA LEU A 169 3.85 4.16 4.35
C LEU A 169 4.71 4.33 5.61
N SER A 170 5.40 5.48 5.72
CA SER A 170 6.18 5.83 6.91
C SER A 170 5.30 5.98 8.16
N PHE A 171 4.16 6.66 8.05
CA PHE A 171 3.22 6.82 9.17
C PHE A 171 2.60 5.50 9.62
N LEU A 172 2.21 4.62 8.69
CA LEU A 172 1.66 3.29 9.00
C LEU A 172 2.63 2.45 9.84
N GLY A 173 3.92 2.51 9.51
CA GLY A 173 4.96 1.90 10.32
C GLY A 173 4.98 2.46 11.75
N ALA A 174 4.95 3.79 11.88
CA ALA A 174 5.01 4.47 13.17
C ALA A 174 3.84 4.14 14.10
N VAL A 175 2.65 3.81 13.58
CA VAL A 175 1.49 3.39 14.41
C VAL A 175 1.86 2.18 15.29
N HIS A 176 2.71 1.27 14.80
CA HIS A 176 3.15 0.10 15.56
C HIS A 176 4.00 0.46 16.77
N TRP A 177 4.81 1.52 16.68
CA TRP A 177 5.58 2.02 17.82
C TRP A 177 4.65 2.64 18.86
N GLY A 178 3.67 3.42 18.42
CA GLY A 178 2.67 4.03 19.31
C GLY A 178 1.90 2.98 20.12
N MET A 179 1.48 1.88 19.47
CA MET A 179 0.77 0.80 20.15
C MET A 179 1.69 -0.02 21.09
N GLU A 180 2.97 -0.18 20.76
CA GLU A 180 3.96 -0.82 21.65
C GLU A 180 4.20 0.03 22.90
N TRP A 181 4.34 1.35 22.75
CA TRP A 181 4.47 2.27 23.89
C TRP A 181 3.23 2.32 24.77
N ALA A 182 2.04 2.22 24.17
CA ALA A 182 0.78 2.08 24.89
C ALA A 182 0.62 0.71 25.58
N GLY A 183 1.49 -0.27 25.30
CA GLY A 183 1.40 -1.62 25.84
C GLY A 183 0.20 -2.43 25.32
N TYR A 184 -0.41 -2.02 24.19
CA TYR A 184 -1.59 -2.68 23.65
C TYR A 184 -1.21 -4.04 23.05
N GLY A 185 -1.91 -5.10 23.49
CA GLY A 185 -1.64 -6.48 23.07
C GLY A 185 -0.42 -7.13 23.74
N GLY A 186 0.19 -6.45 24.71
CA GLY A 186 1.43 -6.88 25.36
C GLY A 186 2.67 -6.22 24.78
N LYS A 187 3.82 -6.43 25.44
CA LYS A 187 5.13 -5.92 24.97
C LYS A 187 5.81 -7.00 24.15
N HIS A 188 5.99 -6.73 22.86
CA HIS A 188 6.66 -7.63 21.91
C HIS A 188 8.09 -7.19 21.59
N GLY A 189 8.50 -6.01 22.08
CA GLY A 189 9.85 -5.49 21.98
C GLY A 189 10.28 -5.26 20.52
N PHE A 190 11.53 -5.62 20.21
CA PHE A 190 12.18 -5.31 18.93
C PHE A 190 11.42 -5.78 17.69
N ARG A 191 10.66 -6.87 17.75
CA ARG A 191 9.94 -7.40 16.57
C ARG A 191 8.85 -6.45 16.07
N ARG A 192 8.19 -5.73 16.98
CA ARG A 192 7.16 -4.74 16.62
C ARG A 192 7.75 -3.39 16.26
N TYR A 193 8.89 -3.03 16.85
CA TYR A 193 9.64 -1.86 16.39
C TYR A 193 10.17 -2.03 14.97
N ALA A 194 10.60 -3.25 14.62
CA ALA A 194 11.11 -3.56 13.29
C ALA A 194 10.08 -3.30 12.19
N THR A 195 8.80 -3.63 12.38
CA THR A 195 7.75 -3.33 11.37
C THR A 195 7.62 -1.84 11.11
N GLY A 196 7.79 -1.01 12.15
CA GLY A 196 7.78 0.45 12.01
C GLY A 196 9.02 1.05 11.36
N VAL A 197 10.18 0.37 11.40
CA VAL A 197 11.40 0.78 10.67
C VAL A 197 11.37 0.29 9.23
N VAL A 198 10.91 -0.94 8.99
CA VAL A 198 10.90 -1.55 7.66
C VAL A 198 9.99 -0.78 6.71
N ALA A 199 8.84 -0.29 7.17
CA ALA A 199 7.91 0.48 6.36
C ALA A 199 8.55 1.73 5.71
N PRO A 200 9.13 2.69 6.46
CA PRO A 200 9.84 3.82 5.86
C PRO A 200 11.11 3.39 5.11
N ALA A 201 11.83 2.37 5.57
CA ALA A 201 13.02 1.88 4.89
C ALA A 201 12.73 1.36 3.46
N VAL A 202 11.55 0.77 3.23
CA VAL A 202 11.07 0.38 1.90
C VAL A 202 10.48 1.56 1.15
N ALA A 203 9.77 2.45 1.85
CA ALA A 203 9.08 3.58 1.23
C ALA A 203 10.02 4.62 0.62
N TRP A 204 11.06 5.04 1.34
CA TRP A 204 11.93 6.14 0.90
C TRP A 204 12.72 5.85 -0.39
N PRO A 205 13.30 4.65 -0.60
CA PRO A 205 13.93 4.30 -1.86
C PRO A 205 13.00 4.43 -3.08
N THR A 206 11.69 4.28 -2.91
CA THR A 206 10.75 4.41 -4.03
C THR A 206 10.71 5.82 -4.62
N LEU A 207 11.13 6.85 -3.87
CA LEU A 207 11.24 8.22 -4.36
C LEU A 207 12.36 8.40 -5.41
N LEU A 208 13.32 7.48 -5.44
CA LEU A 208 14.45 7.50 -6.37
C LEU A 208 14.21 6.62 -7.60
N LEU A 209 13.14 5.82 -7.59
CA LEU A 209 12.80 4.92 -8.69
C LEU A 209 11.98 5.67 -9.76
N PRO A 210 12.02 5.19 -11.02
CA PRO A 210 11.05 5.60 -12.03
C PRO A 210 9.61 5.33 -11.53
N VAL A 211 8.68 6.17 -11.96
CA VAL A 211 7.32 6.24 -11.41
C VAL A 211 6.59 4.89 -11.49
N GLU A 212 6.76 4.09 -12.54
CA GLU A 212 6.12 2.79 -12.66
C GLU A 212 6.60 1.83 -11.57
N TYR A 213 7.93 1.71 -11.42
CA TYR A 213 8.52 0.84 -10.42
C TYR A 213 8.25 1.34 -9.01
N ALA A 214 8.21 2.66 -8.80
CA ALA A 214 7.86 3.27 -7.54
C ALA A 214 6.42 2.89 -7.13
N LEU A 215 5.45 3.08 -8.02
CA LEU A 215 4.04 2.76 -7.77
C LEU A 215 3.82 1.26 -7.53
N ILE A 216 4.45 0.39 -8.32
CA ILE A 216 4.37 -1.07 -8.13
C ILE A 216 4.97 -1.48 -6.78
N THR A 217 6.14 -0.95 -6.43
CA THR A 217 6.81 -1.26 -5.16
C THR A 217 5.96 -0.77 -3.98
N GLN A 218 5.40 0.44 -4.07
CA GLN A 218 4.53 0.99 -3.04
C GLN A 218 3.23 0.19 -2.90
N PHE A 219 2.63 -0.26 -4.00
CA PHE A 219 1.46 -1.15 -3.97
C PHE A 219 1.77 -2.41 -3.17
N PHE A 220 2.86 -3.11 -3.48
CA PHE A 220 3.27 -4.29 -2.72
C PHE A 220 3.62 -3.96 -1.26
N ALA A 221 4.24 -2.81 -0.98
CA ALA A 221 4.53 -2.38 0.37
C ALA A 221 3.25 -2.16 1.19
N PHE A 222 2.23 -1.51 0.61
CA PHE A 222 0.92 -1.34 1.23
C PHE A 222 0.22 -2.68 1.50
N THR A 223 0.23 -3.59 0.52
CA THR A 223 -0.35 -4.93 0.66
C THR A 223 0.37 -5.75 1.73
N PHE A 224 1.70 -5.71 1.77
CA PHE A 224 2.50 -6.43 2.75
C PHE A 224 2.30 -5.87 4.17
N LEU A 225 2.21 -4.54 4.30
CA LEU A 225 1.86 -3.93 5.58
C LEU A 225 0.47 -4.32 6.03
N TYR A 226 -0.53 -4.26 5.14
CA TYR A 226 -1.88 -4.75 5.44
C TYR A 226 -1.89 -6.22 5.89
N TYR A 227 -1.11 -7.09 5.23
CA TYR A 227 -0.98 -8.49 5.62
C TYR A 227 -0.36 -8.63 7.02
N ASN A 228 0.67 -7.84 7.34
CA ASN A 228 1.26 -7.84 8.68
C ASN A 228 0.28 -7.30 9.74
N ASP A 229 -0.46 -6.25 9.42
CA ASP A 229 -1.45 -5.61 10.29
C ASP A 229 -2.61 -6.55 10.62
N THR A 230 -3.11 -7.29 9.62
CA THR A 230 -4.16 -8.29 9.83
C THR A 230 -3.68 -9.47 10.64
N ARG A 231 -2.44 -9.95 10.41
CA ARG A 231 -1.85 -10.99 11.27
C ARG A 231 -1.62 -10.49 12.69
N ALA A 232 -1.26 -9.24 12.86
CA ALA A 232 -1.16 -8.61 14.18
C ALA A 232 -2.54 -8.52 14.84
N ALA A 233 -3.60 -8.24 14.08
CA ALA A 233 -4.97 -8.16 14.59
C ALA A 233 -5.47 -9.54 15.07
N VAL A 234 -5.23 -10.59 14.28
CA VAL A 234 -5.59 -11.97 14.66
C VAL A 234 -4.83 -12.43 15.91
N LYS A 235 -3.59 -11.97 16.11
CA LYS A 235 -2.79 -12.25 17.31
C LYS A 235 -3.18 -11.38 18.52
N GLY A 236 -4.12 -10.44 18.37
CA GLY A 236 -4.53 -9.51 19.43
C GLY A 236 -3.52 -8.39 19.72
N TRP A 237 -2.55 -8.16 18.82
CA TRP A 237 -1.53 -7.11 18.99
C TRP A 237 -2.08 -5.73 18.66
N VAL A 238 -3.12 -5.66 17.83
CA VAL A 238 -3.81 -4.43 17.42
C VAL A 238 -5.32 -4.63 17.56
N PRO A 239 -6.13 -3.55 17.62
CA PRO A 239 -7.56 -3.68 17.79
C PRO A 239 -8.21 -4.52 16.68
N ALA A 240 -9.25 -5.30 17.01
CA ALA A 240 -9.90 -6.20 16.06
C ALA A 240 -10.47 -5.47 14.82
N TRP A 241 -10.95 -4.23 15.00
CA TRP A 241 -11.45 -3.38 13.92
C TRP A 241 -10.35 -2.87 12.97
N TYR A 242 -9.09 -2.85 13.42
CA TYR A 242 -7.97 -2.28 12.65
C TYR A 242 -7.72 -3.04 11.36
N GLY A 243 -7.88 -4.37 11.36
CA GLY A 243 -7.70 -5.20 10.16
C GLY A 243 -8.67 -4.83 9.03
N MET A 244 -9.97 -4.70 9.34
CA MET A 244 -10.99 -4.33 8.35
C MET A 244 -10.82 -2.88 7.89
N TYR A 245 -10.56 -1.97 8.82
CA TYR A 245 -10.25 -0.57 8.52
C TYR A 245 -9.07 -0.46 7.54
N ARG A 246 -7.98 -1.19 7.80
CA ARG A 246 -6.79 -1.18 6.96
C ARG A 246 -7.04 -1.81 5.60
N PHE A 247 -7.87 -2.85 5.51
CA PHE A 247 -8.29 -3.45 4.24
C PHE A 247 -8.94 -2.41 3.34
N VAL A 248 -9.97 -1.71 3.82
CA VAL A 248 -10.72 -0.73 3.01
C VAL A 248 -9.80 0.39 2.51
N LEU A 249 -8.97 0.97 3.39
CA LEU A 249 -8.04 2.02 2.98
C LEU A 249 -7.00 1.53 1.98
N THR A 250 -6.43 0.35 2.22
CA THR A 250 -5.42 -0.24 1.32
C THR A 250 -6.03 -0.62 -0.02
N PHE A 251 -7.28 -1.07 -0.04
CA PHE A 251 -8.01 -1.39 -1.26
C PHE A 251 -8.23 -0.15 -2.12
N VAL A 252 -8.70 0.96 -1.53
CA VAL A 252 -8.92 2.21 -2.28
C VAL A 252 -7.60 2.80 -2.78
N VAL A 253 -6.55 2.82 -1.94
CA VAL A 253 -5.21 3.27 -2.37
C VAL A 253 -4.64 2.35 -3.45
N GLY A 254 -4.78 1.03 -3.29
CA GLY A 254 -4.32 0.05 -4.25
C GLY A 254 -5.02 0.18 -5.60
N ALA A 255 -6.35 0.34 -5.60
CA ALA A 255 -7.13 0.59 -6.81
C ALA A 255 -6.70 1.89 -7.48
N ALA A 256 -6.50 2.97 -6.73
CA ALA A 256 -6.01 4.25 -7.27
C ALA A 256 -4.61 4.11 -7.91
N ILE A 257 -3.69 3.39 -7.27
CA ILE A 257 -2.36 3.10 -7.82
C ILE A 257 -2.48 2.30 -9.12
N VAL A 258 -3.29 1.25 -9.15
CA VAL A 258 -3.53 0.44 -10.36
C VAL A 258 -4.13 1.29 -11.49
N CYS A 259 -5.14 2.12 -11.21
CA CYS A 259 -5.70 3.05 -12.19
C CYS A 259 -4.65 4.00 -12.77
N SER A 260 -3.72 4.49 -11.92
CA SER A 260 -2.64 5.38 -12.35
C SER A 260 -1.63 4.66 -13.24
N LEU A 261 -1.30 3.41 -12.91
CA LEU A 261 -0.45 2.53 -13.73
C LEU A 261 -1.07 2.26 -15.10
N VAL A 262 -2.36 1.92 -15.14
CA VAL A 262 -3.08 1.67 -16.41
C VAL A 262 -3.12 2.93 -17.27
N GLY A 263 -3.41 4.10 -16.67
CA GLY A 263 -3.37 5.38 -17.39
C GLY A 263 -1.99 5.67 -18.00
N ARG A 264 -0.90 5.38 -17.27
CA ARG A 264 0.47 5.49 -17.79
C ARG A 264 0.80 4.48 -18.88
N GLU A 265 0.36 3.23 -18.76
CA GLU A 265 0.65 2.18 -19.74
C GLU A 265 0.02 2.52 -21.11
N GLN A 266 -1.21 3.03 -21.10
CA GLN A 266 -1.88 3.50 -22.32
C GLN A 266 -1.04 4.57 -23.02
N LEU A 267 -0.50 5.54 -22.28
CA LEU A 267 0.39 6.57 -22.82
C LEU A 267 1.68 5.99 -23.40
N ALA A 268 2.37 5.14 -22.64
CA ALA A 268 3.64 4.55 -23.05
C ALA A 268 3.51 3.76 -24.36
N SER A 269 2.42 3.00 -24.53
CA SER A 269 2.19 2.22 -25.75
C SER A 269 2.04 3.10 -27.01
N HIS A 270 1.43 4.28 -26.88
CA HIS A 270 1.17 5.17 -28.02
C HIS A 270 2.35 6.08 -28.37
N PHE A 271 2.97 6.77 -27.39
CA PHE A 271 4.11 7.68 -27.66
C PHE A 271 5.41 6.97 -28.05
N THR A 272 5.65 5.77 -27.49
CA THR A 272 6.84 4.97 -27.87
C THR A 272 6.69 4.35 -29.26
N SER A 273 5.45 4.22 -29.77
CA SER A 273 5.22 3.77 -31.14
C SER A 273 5.55 4.86 -32.17
N GLU A 274 5.36 6.14 -31.82
CA GLU A 274 5.58 7.28 -32.73
C GLU A 274 7.07 7.62 -32.88
N HIS A 275 7.86 7.58 -31.79
CA HIS A 275 9.34 7.76 -31.83
C HIS A 275 10.12 6.45 -31.66
N GLY A 276 9.48 5.34 -32.02
CA GLY A 276 10.02 4.00 -31.84
C GLY A 276 11.35 3.80 -32.56
N ILE A 277 12.14 2.86 -32.06
CA ILE A 277 13.42 2.43 -32.63
C ILE A 277 13.31 2.22 -34.16
N THR A 278 12.15 1.80 -34.66
CA THR A 278 11.82 1.64 -36.08
C THR A 278 11.91 2.94 -36.90
N GLU A 279 11.46 4.08 -36.37
CA GLU A 279 11.57 5.38 -37.02
C GLU A 279 13.02 5.86 -37.03
N LYS A 280 13.75 5.66 -35.93
CA LYS A 280 15.19 5.93 -35.85
C LYS A 280 16.00 5.05 -36.80
N VAL A 281 15.63 3.77 -36.94
CA VAL A 281 16.24 2.83 -37.91
C VAL A 281 15.93 3.26 -39.34
N LYS A 282 14.69 3.67 -39.64
CA LYS A 282 14.32 4.22 -40.95
C LYS A 282 15.07 5.52 -41.25
N ALA A 283 15.21 6.42 -40.28
CA ALA A 283 15.95 7.67 -40.44
C ALA A 283 17.46 7.41 -40.68
N LEU A 284 18.04 6.44 -39.98
CA LEU A 284 19.42 6.00 -40.21
C LEU A 284 19.61 5.32 -41.57
N GLN A 285 18.65 4.50 -42.01
CA GLN A 285 18.67 3.90 -43.35
C GLN A 285 18.57 4.97 -44.44
N ALA A 286 17.65 5.93 -44.31
CA ALA A 286 17.48 7.03 -45.23
C ALA A 286 18.72 7.94 -45.28
N ALA A 287 19.38 8.19 -44.14
CA ALA A 287 20.65 8.90 -44.11
C ALA A 287 21.75 8.13 -44.87
N ARG A 288 21.84 6.81 -44.66
CA ARG A 288 22.82 5.94 -45.31
C ARG A 288 22.63 5.84 -46.83
N GLU A 289 21.39 5.77 -47.28
CA GLU A 289 21.04 5.79 -48.72
C GLU A 289 21.41 7.14 -49.35
N LYS A 290 21.17 8.25 -48.64
CA LYS A 290 21.53 9.59 -49.11
C LYS A 290 23.04 9.78 -49.20
N ASP A 291 23.80 9.22 -48.27
CA ASP A 291 25.27 9.24 -48.29
C ASP A 291 25.83 8.37 -49.43
N LEU A 292 25.24 7.19 -49.68
CA LEU A 292 25.59 6.34 -50.82
C LEU A 292 25.31 7.02 -52.16
N ALA A 293 24.15 7.66 -52.30
CA ALA A 293 23.79 8.40 -53.52
C ALA A 293 24.74 9.58 -53.77
N LYS A 294 25.16 10.29 -52.71
CA LYS A 294 26.17 11.35 -52.82
C LYS A 294 27.55 10.81 -53.22
N ALA A 295 27.97 9.68 -52.65
CA ALA A 295 29.24 9.05 -53.01
C ALA A 295 29.25 8.57 -54.47
N GLN A 296 28.13 8.04 -54.97
CA GLN A 296 27.97 7.64 -56.37
C GLN A 296 27.97 8.83 -57.31
N ALA A 297 27.31 9.94 -56.93
CA ALA A 297 27.32 11.17 -57.72
C ALA A 297 28.74 11.78 -57.81
N ALA A 298 29.48 11.80 -56.71
CA ALA A 298 30.87 12.28 -56.69
C ALA A 298 31.80 11.38 -57.54
N ALA A 299 31.63 10.06 -57.47
CA ALA A 299 32.41 9.12 -58.29
C ALA A 299 32.08 9.21 -59.79
N ALA A 300 30.86 9.62 -60.14
CA ALA A 300 30.47 9.86 -61.54
C ALA A 300 31.06 11.18 -62.08
N GLU A 301 31.13 12.24 -61.26
CA GLU A 301 31.82 13.49 -61.60
C GLU A 301 33.34 13.31 -61.75
N GLU A 302 33.97 12.41 -60.99
CA GLU A 302 35.41 12.12 -61.14
C GLU A 302 35.74 11.25 -62.38
N ALA A 303 34.73 10.62 -62.99
CA ALA A 303 34.90 9.73 -64.14
C ALA A 303 34.63 10.41 -65.49
N GLU A 304 34.11 11.64 -65.49
CA GLU A 304 33.86 12.48 -66.66
C GLU A 304 35.00 13.49 -66.88
#